data_AF-A0A2I0SKC6-F1
#
_entry.id   AF-A0A2I0SKC6-F1
#
_cell.length_a   1.000
_cell.length_b   1.000
_cell.length_c   1.000
_cell.angle_alpha   90.00
_cell.angle_beta   90.00
_cell.angle_gamma   90.00
#
_symmetry.space_group_name_H-M   'P 1'
#
loop_
_entity.id
_entity.type
_entity.pdbx_description
1 polymer ?
#
loop_
_entity_poly.entity_id
_entity_poly.type
_entity_poly.pdbx_seq_one_letter_code
_entity_poly.pdbx_strand_id
1 'polypeptide(L)'
;MLPAVPPFLVGMLAAPLVKRVAKPLVRGVIKTSVGLTFEVRRAVIEAGEEIQGLTAEVAAEKLASSARTRGVKLDGEMTAHGAAVG
;
A
#
# COMPACT_ATOMS: atom_id res chain seq x y z
N MET A 1 5.25 8.53 57.17
CA MET A 1 5.59 7.39 56.30
C MET A 1 4.40 7.23 55.36
N LEU A 2 4.53 7.55 54.07
CA LEU A 2 3.43 7.36 53.11
C LEU A 2 3.23 5.85 52.91
N PRO A 3 2.02 5.30 53.13
CA PRO A 3 1.77 3.88 52.93
C PRO A 3 1.99 3.52 51.46
N ALA A 4 2.88 2.56 51.21
CA ALA A 4 3.13 2.04 49.87
C ALA A 4 1.91 1.24 49.42
N VAL A 5 1.14 1.78 48.46
CA VAL A 5 0.00 1.07 47.87
C VAL A 5 0.53 0.10 46.80
N PRO A 6 0.25 -1.20 46.91
CA PRO A 6 0.63 -2.16 45.89
C PRO A 6 0.01 -1.84 44.51
N PRO A 7 0.77 -1.94 43.41
CA PRO A 7 0.32 -1.52 42.08
C PRO A 7 -0.87 -2.35 41.55
N PHE A 8 -1.02 -3.61 41.99
CA PHE A 8 -2.14 -4.46 41.57
C PHE A 8 -3.50 -3.95 42.07
N LEU A 9 -3.54 -3.27 43.22
CA LEU A 9 -4.77 -2.68 43.75
C LEU A 9 -5.23 -1.48 42.91
N VAL A 10 -4.28 -0.69 42.42
CA VAL A 10 -4.56 0.43 41.50
C VAL A 10 -5.16 -0.12 40.20
N GLY A 11 -4.56 -1.18 39.65
CA GLY A 11 -5.09 -1.87 38.47
C GLY A 11 -6.49 -2.44 38.69
N MET A 12 -6.74 -3.07 39.84
CA MET A 12 -8.04 -3.67 40.16
C MET A 12 -9.15 -2.62 40.32
N LEU A 13 -8.86 -1.46 40.93
CA LEU A 13 -9.81 -0.35 41.05
C LEU A 13 -10.05 0.36 39.71
N ALA A 14 -9.02 0.53 38.89
CA ALA A 14 -9.11 1.23 37.60
C ALA A 14 -9.73 0.35 36.50
N ALA A 15 -9.61 -0.97 36.59
CA ALA A 15 -10.12 -1.92 35.60
C ALA A 15 -11.60 -1.69 35.17
N PRO A 16 -12.58 -1.51 36.08
CA PRO A 16 -13.97 -1.25 35.67
C PRO A 16 -14.12 0.07 34.88
N LEU A 17 -13.36 1.11 35.24
CA LEU A 17 -13.36 2.39 34.52
C LEU A 17 -12.74 2.25 33.13
N VAL A 18 -11.58 1.61 33.04
CA VAL A 18 -10.90 1.32 31.77
C VAL A 18 -11.81 0.50 30.86
N LYS A 19 -12.51 -0.51 31.38
CA LYS A 19 -13.44 -1.34 30.59
C LYS A 19 -14.60 -0.53 30.00
N ARG A 20 -15.10 0.47 30.72
CA ARG A 20 -16.21 1.33 30.27
C ARG A 20 -15.78 2.30 29.17
N VAL A 21 -14.54 2.77 29.20
CA VAL A 21 -13.99 3.73 28.21
C VAL A 21 -13.39 3.00 27.00
N ALA A 22 -12.65 1.92 27.21
CA ALA A 22 -11.99 1.18 26.13
C ALA A 22 -13.00 0.54 25.16
N LYS A 23 -14.12 0.00 25.67
CA LYS A 23 -15.12 -0.70 24.85
C LYS A 23 -15.76 0.20 23.76
N PRO A 24 -16.29 1.40 24.07
CA PRO A 24 -16.83 2.29 23.04
C PRO A 24 -15.74 2.83 22.10
N LEU A 25 -14.52 3.09 22.60
CA LEU A 25 -13.42 3.56 21.76
C LEU A 25 -13.01 2.51 20.72
N VAL A 26 -12.79 1.27 21.14
CA VAL A 26 -12.45 0.16 20.23
C VAL A 26 -13.57 -0.03 19.20
N ARG A 27 -14.83 0.03 19.64
CA ARG A 27 -15.98 -0.10 18.72
C ARG A 27 -16.07 1.06 17.73
N GLY A 28 -15.76 2.29 18.16
CA GLY A 28 -15.70 3.47 17.31
C GLY A 28 -14.63 3.34 16.24
N VAL A 29 -13.39 3.01 16.64
CA VAL A 29 -12.25 2.82 15.73
C VAL A 29 -12.54 1.74 14.69
N ILE A 30 -13.08 0.59 15.11
CA ILE A 30 -13.42 -0.48 14.15
C ILE A 30 -14.47 0.01 13.15
N LYS A 31 -15.52 0.70 13.61
CA LYS A 31 -16.60 1.19 12.74
C LYS A 31 -16.10 2.21 11.73
N THR A 32 -15.25 3.15 12.17
CA THR A 32 -14.67 4.16 11.27
C THR A 32 -13.67 3.53 10.30
N SER A 33 -12.85 2.58 10.74
CA SER A 33 -11.86 1.92 9.88
C SER A 33 -12.52 1.09 8.79
N VAL A 34 -13.58 0.34 9.10
CA VAL A 34 -14.32 -0.45 8.10
C VAL A 34 -15.07 0.45 7.12
N GLY A 35 -15.70 1.54 7.60
CA GLY A 35 -16.35 2.52 6.73
C GLY A 35 -15.37 3.18 5.76
N LEU A 36 -14.23 3.66 6.27
CA LEU A 36 -13.19 4.29 5.46
C LEU A 36 -12.57 3.30 4.46
N THR A 37 -12.27 2.06 4.87
CA THR A 37 -11.72 1.07 3.94
C THR A 37 -12.72 0.66 2.87
N PHE A 38 -14.01 0.64 3.17
CA PHE A 38 -15.04 0.35 2.17
C PHE A 38 -15.22 1.50 1.17
N GLU A 39 -15.24 2.75 1.63
CA GLU A 39 -15.30 3.94 0.77
C GLU A 39 -14.03 4.09 -0.07
N VAL A 40 -12.86 3.89 0.52
CA VAL A 40 -11.58 3.91 -0.20
C VAL A 40 -11.52 2.75 -1.21
N ARG A 41 -11.92 1.52 -0.86
CA ARG A 41 -12.00 0.43 -1.84
C ARG A 41 -12.94 0.76 -2.98
N ARG A 42 -14.10 1.33 -2.68
CA ARG A 42 -15.08 1.72 -3.69
C ARG A 42 -14.50 2.79 -4.62
N ALA A 43 -13.91 3.85 -4.07
CA ALA A 43 -13.26 4.91 -4.85
C ALA A 43 -12.08 4.37 -5.67
N VAL A 44 -11.30 3.45 -5.13
CA VAL A 44 -10.18 2.81 -5.84
C VAL A 44 -10.67 1.86 -6.93
N ILE A 45 -11.81 1.20 -6.78
CA ILE A 45 -12.38 0.36 -7.83
C ILE A 45 -12.98 1.25 -8.93
N GLU A 46 -13.73 2.29 -8.56
CA GLU A 46 -14.36 3.23 -9.49
C GLU A 46 -13.32 4.05 -10.29
N ALA A 47 -12.30 4.59 -9.61
CA ALA A 47 -11.16 5.22 -10.29
C ALA A 47 -10.23 4.17 -10.93
N GLY A 48 -10.20 2.95 -10.41
CA GLY A 48 -9.39 1.85 -10.92
C GLY A 48 -9.89 1.30 -12.24
N GLU A 49 -11.20 1.30 -12.49
CA GLU A 49 -11.77 1.01 -13.81
C GLU A 49 -11.34 2.05 -14.85
N GLU A 50 -11.28 3.34 -14.47
CA GLU A 50 -10.81 4.43 -15.33
C GLU A 50 -9.28 4.38 -15.56
N ILE A 51 -8.52 4.08 -14.51
CA ILE A 51 -7.05 3.99 -14.56
C ILE A 51 -6.57 2.67 -15.17
N GLN A 52 -7.30 1.55 -15.08
CA GLN A 52 -6.93 0.28 -15.73
C GLN A 52 -6.93 0.40 -17.25
N GLY A 53 -7.89 1.14 -17.82
CA GLY A 53 -7.88 1.45 -19.25
C GLY A 53 -6.61 2.21 -19.64
N LEU A 54 -6.28 3.26 -18.89
CA LEU A 54 -5.08 4.09 -19.12
C LEU A 54 -3.77 3.32 -18.87
N THR A 55 -3.74 2.43 -17.87
CA THR A 55 -2.55 1.64 -17.52
C THR A 55 -2.29 0.55 -18.55
N ALA A 56 -3.33 -0.05 -19.16
CA ALA A 56 -3.15 -1.01 -20.25
C ALA A 56 -2.54 -0.36 -21.49
N GLU A 57 -2.99 0.86 -21.82
CA GLU A 57 -2.46 1.63 -22.94
C GLU A 57 -1.01 2.07 -22.71
N VAL A 58 -0.70 2.59 -21.51
CA VAL A 58 0.67 2.98 -21.12
C VAL A 58 1.60 1.77 -20.97
N ALA A 59 1.10 0.63 -20.47
CA ALA A 59 1.89 -0.60 -20.39
C ALA A 59 2.22 -1.14 -21.78
N ALA A 60 1.27 -1.09 -22.72
CA ALA A 60 1.52 -1.43 -24.13
C ALA A 60 2.55 -0.48 -24.76
N GLU A 61 2.46 0.82 -24.50
CA GLU A 61 3.42 1.81 -25.01
C GLU A 61 4.83 1.61 -24.41
N LYS A 62 4.93 1.32 -23.10
CA LYS A 62 6.20 1.01 -22.43
C LYS A 62 6.82 -0.30 -22.92
N LEU A 63 6.01 -1.32 -23.18
CA LEU A 63 6.48 -2.59 -23.77
C LEU A 63 6.94 -2.40 -25.21
N ALA A 64 6.21 -1.64 -26.03
CA ALA A 64 6.60 -1.31 -27.39
C ALA A 64 7.88 -0.46 -27.43
N SER A 65 8.01 0.51 -26.52
CA SER A 65 9.23 1.32 -26.35
C SER A 65 10.42 0.45 -25.92
N SER A 66 10.23 -0.45 -24.95
CA SER A 66 11.26 -1.38 -24.47
C SER A 66 11.72 -2.34 -25.57
N ALA A 67 10.79 -2.89 -26.35
CA ALA A 67 11.10 -3.75 -27.50
C ALA A 67 11.87 -2.99 -28.60
N ARG A 68 11.49 -1.72 -28.88
CA ARG A 68 12.20 -0.86 -29.82
C ARG A 68 13.63 -0.55 -29.35
N THR A 69 13.82 -0.23 -28.07
CA THR A 69 15.18 -0.02 -27.52
C THR A 69 16.02 -1.29 -27.53
N ARG A 70 15.41 -2.46 -27.38
CA ARG A 70 16.12 -3.75 -27.42
C ARG A 70 16.53 -4.14 -28.85
N GLY A 71 15.68 -3.88 -29.84
CA GLY A 71 16.01 -4.09 -31.26
C GLY A 71 17.18 -3.21 -31.72
N VAL A 72 17.16 -1.92 -31.34
CA VAL A 72 18.25 -0.97 -31.67
C VAL A 72 19.59 -1.40 -31.05
N LYS A 73 19.58 -2.03 -29.87
CA LYS A 73 20.81 -2.49 -29.21
C LYS A 73 21.40 -3.74 -29.90
N LEU A 74 20.56 -4.62 -30.43
CA LEU A 74 21.02 -5.83 -31.14
C LEU A 74 21.56 -5.50 -32.55
N ASP A 75 20.95 -4.54 -33.25
CA ASP A 75 21.43 -4.09 -34.57
C ASP A 75 22.73 -3.26 -34.47
N GLY A 76 22.91 -2.51 -33.37
CA GLY A 76 24.13 -1.75 -33.11
C GLY A 76 25.35 -2.61 -32.74
N GLU A 77 25.15 -3.75 -32.07
CA GLU A 77 26.24 -4.68 -31.71
C GLU A 77 26.69 -5.54 -32.90
N MET A 78 25.76 -5.92 -33.79
CA MET A 78 26.09 -6.74 -34.97
C MET A 78 26.88 -5.96 -36.04
N THR A 79 26.70 -4.64 -36.12
CA THR A 79 27.44 -3.77 -37.04
C THR A 79 28.85 -3.43 -36.53
N ALA A 80 29.05 -3.36 -35.21
CA ALA A 80 30.37 -3.09 -34.63
C ALA A 80 31.32 -4.31 -34.75
N HIS A 81 30.81 -5.53 -34.66
CA HIS A 81 31.66 -6.72 -34.70
C HIS A 81 32.08 -7.14 -36.13
N GLY A 82 31.35 -6.71 -37.15
CA GLY A 82 31.66 -6.97 -38.57
C GLY A 82 32.69 -6.03 -39.19
N ALA A 83 33.00 -4.89 -38.57
CA ALA A 83 33.97 -3.91 -39.08
C ALA A 83 35.42 -4.14 -38.59
N ALA A 84 35.63 -5.04 -37.62
CA ALA A 84 36.95 -5.34 -37.06
C ALA A 84 37.64 -6.58 -37.67
N VAL A 85 37.02 -7.19 -38.69
CA VAL A 85 37.57 -8.33 -39.44
C VAL A 85 37.47 -8.01 -40.93
N GLY A 86 38.33 -7.11 -41.40
CA GLY A 86 38.50 -6.73 -42.80
C GLY A 86 39.94 -6.42 -43.08
#